data_AF-A0A2E6CBN2-F1
#
_entry.id   AF-A0A2E6CBN2-F1
#
_cell.length_a   1.000
_cell.length_b   1.000
_cell.length_c   1.000
_cell.angle_alpha   90.00
_cell.angle_beta   90.00
_cell.angle_gamma   90.00
#
_symmetry.space_group_name_H-M   'P 1'
#
loop_
_entity.id
_entity.type
_entity.pdbx_description
1 polymer ?
#
loop_
_entity_poly.entity_id
_entity_poly.type
_entity_poly.pdbx_seq_one_letter_code
_entity_poly.pdbx_strand_id
1 'polypeptide(L)'
;MRFLKLIALVKLPLGVIRKLAKWLIKLTLKKKFSTRHKMKKIKVKQIASSLRRQPYQRKNLIGLGLNKVNKVVELEDTPSVRGMINKVDHLVEVISEE
;
A
#
# COMPACT_ATOMS: atom_id res chain seq x y z
N MET A 1 28.62 8.40 -1.04
CA MET A 1 29.77 7.92 -1.84
C MET A 1 31.14 8.43 -1.35
N ARG A 2 31.27 9.00 -0.13
CA ARG A 2 32.57 9.45 0.45
C ARG A 2 33.26 8.41 1.35
N PHE A 3 32.52 7.45 1.91
CA PHE A 3 33.07 6.41 2.80
C PHE A 3 33.87 5.31 2.06
N LEU A 4 33.62 5.07 0.78
CA LEU A 4 34.31 4.03 0.00
C LEU A 4 35.77 4.40 -0.33
N LYS A 5 36.10 5.71 -0.42
CA LYS A 5 37.48 6.17 -0.62
C LYS A 5 38.36 5.97 0.62
N LEU A 6 37.78 5.84 1.82
CA LEU A 6 38.55 5.62 3.06
C LEU A 6 39.02 4.17 3.21
N ILE A 7 38.28 3.20 2.66
CA ILE A 7 38.60 1.76 2.78
C ILE A 7 39.73 1.37 1.82
N ALA A 8 39.93 2.11 0.72
CA ALA A 8 40.99 1.86 -0.25
C ALA A 8 42.42 2.12 0.30
N LEU A 9 42.57 2.72 1.48
CA LEU A 9 43.88 2.99 2.11
C LEU A 9 44.31 1.94 3.15
N VAL A 10 43.39 1.07 3.61
CA VAL A 10 43.68 0.01 4.58
C VAL A 10 43.46 -1.33 3.90
N LYS A 11 44.56 -2.07 3.70
CA LYS A 11 44.66 -3.33 2.93
C LYS A 11 43.87 -4.48 3.60
N LEU A 12 42.55 -4.33 3.69
CA LEU A 12 41.63 -5.32 4.26
C LEU A 12 41.27 -6.38 3.21
N PRO A 13 41.25 -7.66 3.57
CA PRO A 13 40.91 -8.74 2.65
C PRO A 13 39.48 -8.60 2.12
N LEU A 14 39.30 -8.90 0.82
CA LEU A 14 38.07 -8.71 0.04
C LEU A 14 36.80 -9.30 0.70
N GLY A 15 36.94 -10.38 1.48
CA GLY A 15 35.83 -11.00 2.22
C GLY A 15 35.28 -10.12 3.35
N VAL A 16 36.13 -9.34 4.01
CA VAL A 16 35.75 -8.42 5.10
C VAL A 16 35.04 -7.19 4.54
N ILE A 17 35.50 -6.67 3.39
CA ILE A 17 34.86 -5.56 2.66
C ILE A 17 33.45 -5.95 2.21
N ARG A 18 33.25 -7.18 1.70
CA ARG A 18 31.92 -7.70 1.32
C ARG A 18 30.97 -7.81 2.50
N LYS A 19 31.44 -8.27 3.66
CA LYS A 19 30.64 -8.32 4.90
C LYS A 19 30.28 -6.93 5.40
N LEU A 20 31.24 -6.00 5.43
CA LEU A 20 31.00 -4.61 5.85
C LEU A 20 30.10 -3.84 4.88
N ALA A 21 30.24 -4.05 3.57
CA ALA A 21 29.34 -3.47 2.57
C ALA A 21 27.90 -3.99 2.74
N LYS A 22 27.73 -5.31 2.92
CA LYS A 22 26.41 -5.90 3.23
C LYS A 22 25.87 -5.38 4.58
N TRP A 23 26.72 -5.21 5.59
CA TRP A 23 26.34 -4.69 6.90
C TRP A 23 25.92 -3.21 6.83
N LEU A 24 26.65 -2.36 6.10
CA LEU A 24 26.31 -0.96 5.86
C LEU A 24 25.01 -0.82 5.06
N ILE A 25 24.80 -1.65 4.02
CA ILE A 25 23.53 -1.70 3.27
C ILE A 25 22.37 -2.15 4.18
N LYS A 26 22.59 -3.14 5.05
CA LYS A 26 21.61 -3.58 6.04
C LYS A 26 21.29 -2.49 7.07
N LEU A 27 22.29 -1.69 7.45
CA LEU A 27 22.16 -0.57 8.39
C LEU A 27 21.34 0.58 7.78
N THR A 28 21.47 0.85 6.49
CA THR A 28 20.67 1.89 5.80
C THR A 28 19.24 1.44 5.50
N LEU A 29 18.99 0.13 5.33
CA LEU A 29 17.66 -0.42 5.05
C LEU A 29 16.75 -0.51 6.28
N LYS A 30 17.30 -0.61 7.50
CA LYS A 30 16.49 -0.87 8.70
C LYS A 30 15.68 0.35 9.20
N LYS A 31 15.88 1.54 8.63
CA LYS A 31 15.29 2.80 9.10
C LYS A 31 13.94 3.17 8.44
N LYS A 32 13.49 2.47 7.40
CA LYS A 32 12.32 2.87 6.60
C LYS A 32 10.98 2.21 6.95
N PHE A 33 10.94 1.27 7.90
CA PHE A 33 9.76 0.44 8.17
C PHE A 33 9.34 0.44 9.64
N SER A 34 9.40 1.60 10.31
CA SER A 34 8.80 1.76 11.64
C SER A 34 7.75 2.85 11.60
N THR A 35 6.60 2.53 11.04
CA THR A 35 5.39 3.33 11.17
C THR A 35 4.31 2.45 11.78
N ARG A 36 4.07 2.59 13.09
CA ARG A 36 2.81 2.13 13.69
C ARG A 36 1.71 3.08 13.22
N HIS A 37 1.16 2.82 12.04
CA HIS A 37 -0.03 3.53 11.57
C HIS A 37 -1.26 2.81 12.10
N LYS A 38 -2.05 3.53 12.91
CA LYS A 38 -3.41 3.10 13.26
C LYS A 38 -4.20 3.05 11.95
N MET A 39 -4.72 1.88 11.61
CA MET A 39 -5.42 1.67 10.34
C MET A 39 -6.77 2.37 10.42
N LYS A 40 -6.89 3.45 9.64
CA LYS A 40 -8.13 4.17 9.45
C LYS A 40 -9.15 3.27 8.76
N LYS A 41 -10.43 3.43 9.07
CA LYS A 41 -11.51 2.66 8.47
C LYS A 41 -12.40 3.58 7.63
N ILE A 42 -12.79 3.10 6.47
CA ILE A 42 -13.67 3.80 5.54
C ILE A 42 -14.99 3.04 5.48
N LYS A 43 -16.10 3.73 5.75
CA LYS A 43 -17.44 3.20 5.51
C LYS A 43 -17.90 3.60 4.12
N VAL A 44 -18.21 2.58 3.33
CA VAL A 44 -18.51 2.71 1.92
C VAL A 44 -19.90 2.16 1.63
N LYS A 45 -20.73 2.90 0.92
CA LYS A 45 -22.09 2.51 0.53
C LYS A 45 -22.24 2.49 -0.98
N GLN A 46 -22.91 1.45 -1.49
CA GLN A 46 -23.28 1.40 -2.91
C GLN A 46 -24.56 2.20 -3.15
N ILE A 47 -24.50 3.25 -3.96
CA ILE A 47 -25.66 4.11 -4.30
C ILE A 47 -26.37 3.66 -5.57
N ALA A 48 -25.63 3.09 -6.52
CA ALA A 48 -26.15 2.73 -7.84
C ALA A 48 -25.93 1.25 -8.17
N SER A 49 -26.84 0.71 -8.98
CA SER A 49 -26.78 -0.69 -9.41
C SER A 49 -25.60 -0.92 -10.36
N SER A 50 -25.05 -2.14 -10.29
CA SER A 50 -23.97 -2.60 -11.17
C SER A 50 -24.49 -3.16 -12.51
N LEU A 51 -25.82 -3.21 -12.69
CA LEU A 51 -26.45 -3.69 -13.92
C LEU A 51 -26.17 -2.73 -15.09
N ARG A 52 -25.86 -3.28 -16.27
CA ARG A 52 -25.43 -2.54 -17.49
C ARG A 52 -24.07 -1.82 -17.37
N ARG A 53 -23.31 -2.05 -16.31
CA ARG A 53 -21.94 -1.53 -16.17
C ARG A 53 -20.91 -2.48 -16.76
N GLN A 54 -19.73 -1.93 -17.06
CA GLN A 54 -18.64 -2.71 -17.63
C GLN A 54 -18.25 -3.86 -16.67
N PRO A 55 -17.81 -5.02 -17.19
CA PRO A 55 -17.59 -6.21 -16.36
C PRO A 55 -16.51 -5.99 -15.29
N TYR A 56 -15.53 -5.12 -15.53
CA TYR A 56 -14.50 -4.81 -14.54
C TYR A 56 -15.06 -4.01 -13.34
N GLN A 57 -16.02 -3.10 -13.58
CA GLN A 57 -16.66 -2.32 -12.51
C GLN A 57 -17.51 -3.24 -11.62
N ARG A 58 -18.22 -4.20 -12.23
CA ARG A 58 -18.95 -5.25 -11.49
C ARG A 58 -18.01 -6.07 -10.61
N LYS A 59 -16.87 -6.49 -11.14
CA LYS A 59 -15.84 -7.24 -10.37
C LYS A 59 -15.27 -6.40 -9.23
N ASN A 60 -15.04 -5.11 -9.44
CA ASN A 60 -14.56 -4.21 -8.39
C ASN A 60 -15.58 -4.07 -7.25
N LEU A 61 -16.86 -3.90 -7.56
CA LEU A 61 -17.92 -3.85 -6.55
C LEU A 61 -18.00 -5.15 -5.74
N ILE A 62 -17.93 -6.30 -6.40
CA ILE A 62 -17.90 -7.62 -5.72
C ILE A 62 -16.64 -7.74 -4.84
N GLY A 63 -15.49 -7.31 -5.34
CA GLY A 63 -14.22 -7.31 -4.59
C GLY A 63 -14.23 -6.40 -3.36
N LEU A 64 -14.98 -5.30 -3.39
CA LEU A 64 -15.23 -4.43 -2.25
C LEU A 64 -16.33 -4.97 -1.30
N GLY A 65 -16.97 -6.09 -1.63
CA GLY A 65 -18.09 -6.66 -0.87
C GLY A 65 -19.44 -5.96 -1.10
N LEU A 66 -19.53 -5.07 -2.09
CA LEU A 66 -20.72 -4.30 -2.46
C LEU A 66 -21.54 -5.05 -3.53
N ASN A 67 -22.38 -5.98 -3.07
CA ASN A 67 -23.19 -6.84 -3.96
C ASN A 67 -24.63 -6.33 -4.20
N LYS A 68 -25.12 -5.40 -3.36
CA LYS A 68 -26.49 -4.89 -3.40
C LYS A 68 -26.48 -3.39 -3.16
N VAL A 69 -27.35 -2.67 -3.86
CA VAL A 69 -27.60 -1.24 -3.62
C VAL A 69 -27.99 -1.02 -2.16
N ASN A 70 -27.51 0.07 -1.58
CA ASN A 70 -27.61 0.44 -0.16
C ASN A 70 -26.85 -0.45 0.84
N LYS A 71 -26.07 -1.43 0.38
CA LYS A 71 -25.16 -2.16 1.28
C LYS A 71 -24.03 -1.23 1.72
N VAL A 72 -23.74 -1.24 3.02
CA VAL A 72 -22.62 -0.53 3.64
C VAL A 72 -21.56 -1.55 4.04
N VAL A 73 -20.30 -1.26 3.76
CA VAL A 73 -19.16 -2.10 4.14
C VAL A 73 -18.10 -1.22 4.79
N GLU A 74 -17.54 -1.71 5.90
CA GLU A 74 -16.36 -1.14 6.54
C GLU A 74 -15.11 -1.77 5.92
N LEU A 75 -14.22 -0.94 5.38
CA LEU A 75 -12.97 -1.36 4.77
C LEU A 75 -11.79 -0.65 5.44
N GLU A 76 -10.64 -1.31 5.44
CA GLU A 76 -9.39 -0.70 5.88
C GLU A 76 -8.90 0.31 4.84
N ASP A 77 -8.44 1.47 5.31
CA ASP A 77 -7.89 2.51 4.47
C ASP A 77 -6.50 2.12 3.95
N THR A 78 -6.49 1.39 2.85
CA THR A 78 -5.28 1.02 2.12
C THR A 78 -5.26 1.75 0.77
N PRO A 79 -4.07 2.08 0.24
CA PRO A 79 -3.97 2.70 -1.09
C PRO A 79 -4.58 1.82 -2.19
N SER A 80 -4.56 0.50 -2.00
CA SER A 80 -5.23 -0.47 -2.88
C SER A 80 -6.75 -0.30 -2.87
N VAL A 81 -7.37 -0.20 -1.69
CA VAL A 81 -8.82 0.01 -1.53
C VAL A 81 -9.22 1.37 -2.10
N ARG A 82 -8.48 2.44 -1.80
CA ARG A 82 -8.73 3.77 -2.41
C ARG A 82 -8.64 3.73 -3.94
N GLY A 83 -7.64 3.04 -4.48
CA GLY A 83 -7.50 2.86 -5.93
C GLY A 83 -8.66 2.08 -6.56
N MET A 84 -9.24 1.11 -5.83
CA MET A 84 -10.44 0.39 -6.26
C MET A 84 -11.69 1.29 -6.21
N ILE A 85 -11.88 2.04 -5.13
CA ILE A 85 -13.00 2.97 -4.95
C ILE A 85 -13.00 4.03 -6.07
N ASN A 86 -11.84 4.62 -6.38
CA ASN A 86 -11.71 5.63 -7.44
C ASN A 86 -12.14 5.14 -8.83
N LYS A 87 -12.06 3.82 -9.09
CA LYS A 87 -12.52 3.23 -10.38
C LYS A 87 -14.04 3.10 -10.47
N VAL A 88 -14.74 3.18 -9.34
CA VAL A 88 -16.19 3.02 -9.21
C VAL A 88 -16.82 4.16 -8.40
N ASP A 89 -16.17 5.31 -8.39
CA ASP A 89 -16.54 6.55 -7.70
C ASP A 89 -18.01 6.95 -7.92
N HIS A 90 -18.49 6.87 -9.16
CA HIS A 90 -19.85 7.19 -9.58
C HIS A 90 -20.90 6.12 -9.19
N LEU A 91 -20.49 5.01 -8.57
CA LEU A 91 -21.38 3.94 -8.08
C LEU A 91 -21.46 3.88 -6.55
N VAL A 92 -20.58 4.62 -5.88
CA VAL A 92 -20.24 4.41 -4.48
C VAL A 92 -20.15 5.76 -3.77
N GLU A 93 -20.66 5.80 -2.54
CA GLU A 93 -20.60 6.95 -1.66
C GLU A 93 -19.82 6.58 -0.40
N VAL A 94 -18.89 7.44 0.02
CA VAL A 94 -18.15 7.29 1.27
C VAL A 94 -18.94 8.04 2.36
N ILE A 95 -19.39 7.31 3.38
CA ILE A 95 -20.23 7.85 4.46
C ILE A 95 -19.38 8.43 5.59
N SER A 96 -18.30 7.74 5.96
CA SER A 96 -17.40 8.20 7.03
C SER A 96 -15.98 7.67 6.85
N GLU A 97 -15.02 8.49 7.26
CA GLU A 97 -13.60 8.15 7.37
C GLU A 97 -13.22 8.28 8.86
N GLU A 98 -12.96 7.16 9.53
CA GLU A 98 -12.51 7.09 10.93
C GLU A 98 -11.00 6.83 11.03
#